data_AF-A0A914J5C6-F1
#
_entry.id   AF-A0A914J5C6-F1
#
_cell.length_a   1.000
_cell.length_b   1.000
_cell.length_c   1.000
_cell.angle_alpha   90.00
_cell.angle_beta   90.00
_cell.angle_gamma   90.00
#
_symmetry.space_group_name_H-M   'P 1'
#
loop_
_entity.id
_entity.type
_entity.pdbx_description
1 polymer ?
#
loop_
_entity_poly.entity_id
_entity_poly.type
_entity_poly.pdbx_seq_one_letter_code
_entity_poly.pdbx_strand_id
1 'polypeptide(L)'
;MRALDDYYEKNYPEFVALRTKCKEILQEEEDLSEIVQLVGKASLAESDKITLEVAKIIKDDFLQQNGYTPYDRFCPFYKTVGMMKNM
;
A
#
# COMPACT_ATOMS: atom_id res chain seq x y z
N MET A 1 15.57 15.01 1.47
CA MET A 1 14.91 16.29 1.13
C MET A 1 13.44 16.00 0.86
N ARG A 2 12.52 16.62 1.59
CA ARG A 2 11.07 16.41 1.44
C ARG A 2 10.42 17.54 0.61
N ALA A 3 10.89 17.70 -0.62
CA ALA A 3 10.58 18.87 -1.45
C ALA A 3 9.11 19.01 -1.86
N LEU A 4 8.30 17.95 -1.71
CA LEU A 4 6.89 17.93 -2.08
C LEU A 4 5.95 17.98 -0.89
N ASP A 5 6.48 17.92 0.34
CA ASP A 5 5.64 17.84 1.55
C ASP A 5 4.77 19.09 1.68
N ASP A 6 5.30 20.29 1.47
CA ASP A 6 4.53 21.55 1.49
C ASP A 6 3.34 21.52 0.51
N TYR A 7 3.54 20.95 -0.69
CA TYR A 7 2.47 20.80 -1.67
C TYR A 7 1.42 19.80 -1.20
N TYR A 8 1.83 18.66 -0.65
CA TYR A 8 0.90 17.65 -0.16
C TYR A 8 0.15 18.12 1.09
N GLU A 9 0.80 18.77 2.04
CA GLU A 9 0.13 19.34 3.21
C GLU A 9 -0.95 20.34 2.82
N LYS A 10 -0.69 21.15 1.78
CA LYS A 10 -1.66 22.12 1.27
C LYS A 10 -2.82 21.49 0.50
N ASN A 11 -2.58 20.48 -0.33
CA ASN A 11 -3.56 19.99 -1.30
C ASN A 11 -4.13 18.60 -0.98
N TYR A 12 -3.39 17.77 -0.23
CA TYR A 12 -3.68 16.37 0.10
C TYR A 12 -3.12 15.99 1.48
N PRO A 13 -3.56 16.62 2.58
CA PRO A 13 -2.89 16.57 3.89
C PRO A 13 -2.72 15.16 4.47
N GLU A 14 -3.63 14.23 4.15
CA GLU A 14 -3.57 12.84 4.62
C GLU A 14 -2.57 11.97 3.82
N PHE A 15 -2.19 12.38 2.61
CA PHE A 15 -1.41 11.55 1.70
C PHE A 15 -0.05 11.15 2.26
N VAL A 16 0.64 12.06 2.95
CA VAL A 16 1.98 11.78 3.50
C VAL A 16 1.91 10.68 4.55
N ALA A 17 0.90 10.72 5.44
CA ALA A 17 0.69 9.70 6.47
C ALA A 17 0.29 8.37 5.85
N LEU A 18 -0.67 8.37 4.91
CA LEU A 18 -1.11 7.17 4.20
C LEU A 18 0.05 6.50 3.45
N ARG A 19 0.87 7.28 2.74
CA ARG A 19 2.07 6.79 2.04
C ARG A 19 3.07 6.15 3.00
N THR A 20 3.30 6.76 4.15
CA THR A 20 4.18 6.19 5.17
C THR A 20 3.62 4.85 5.65
N LYS A 21 2.33 4.77 5.98
CA LYS A 21 1.73 3.53 6.46
C LYS A 21 1.72 2.41 5.41
N CYS A 22 1.40 2.72 4.15
CA CYS A 22 1.49 1.74 3.06
C CYS A 22 2.91 1.18 2.90
N LYS A 23 3.94 2.03 3.03
CA LYS A 23 5.34 1.56 2.97
C LYS A 23 5.71 0.66 4.14
N GLU A 24 5.26 1.00 5.35
CA GLU A 24 5.45 0.16 6.53
C GLU A 24 4.81 -1.22 6.35
N ILE A 25 3.55 -1.28 5.89
CA ILE A 25 2.84 -2.55 5.64
C ILE A 25 3.57 -3.41 4.61
N LEU A 26 4.05 -2.81 3.52
CA LEU A 26 4.78 -3.55 2.48
C LEU A 26 6.14 -4.07 2.99
N GLN A 27 6.84 -3.30 3.83
CA GLN A 27 8.09 -3.75 4.44
C GLN A 27 7.84 -4.89 5.44
N GLU A 28 6.84 -4.75 6.30
CA GLU A 28 6.44 -5.81 7.24
C GLU A 28 6.04 -7.09 6.48
N GLU A 29 5.35 -6.98 5.34
CA GLU A 29 5.02 -8.14 4.51
C GLU A 29 6.25 -8.83 3.91
N GLU A 30 7.27 -8.08 3.50
CA GLU A 30 8.52 -8.65 3.00
C GLU A 30 9.21 -9.47 4.10
N ASP A 31 9.35 -8.91 5.30
CA ASP A 31 9.95 -9.57 6.46
C ASP A 31 9.16 -10.84 6.85
N LEU A 32 7.83 -10.75 6.88
CA LEU A 32 6.95 -11.88 7.17
C LEU A 32 6.99 -12.96 6.09
N SER A 33 7.18 -12.58 4.82
CA SER A 33 7.23 -13.54 3.70
C SER A 33 8.43 -14.47 3.80
N GLU A 34 9.58 -13.97 4.27
CA GLU A 34 10.75 -14.82 4.56
C GLU A 34 10.44 -15.86 5.63
N ILE A 35 9.77 -15.44 6.72
CA ILE A 35 9.34 -16.34 7.79
C ILE A 35 8.37 -17.40 7.25
N VAL A 36 7.38 -17.00 6.44
CA VAL A 36 6.41 -17.91 5.83
C VAL A 36 7.09 -18.98 4.97
N GLN A 37 8.12 -18.62 4.21
CA GLN A 37 8.86 -19.57 3.38
C GLN A 37 9.63 -20.61 4.22
N LEU A 38 10.10 -20.23 5.41
CA LEU A 38 10.86 -21.11 6.30
C LEU A 38 9.98 -22.01 7.17
N VAL A 39 8.90 -21.48 7.75
CA VAL A 39 8.10 -22.17 8.80
C VAL A 39 6.62 -22.37 8.44
N GLY A 40 6.16 -21.82 7.32
CA GLY A 40 4.77 -21.92 6.85
C GLY A 40 3.82 -20.89 7.47
N LYS A 41 2.82 -20.44 6.69
CA LYS A 41 1.85 -19.40 7.06
C LYS A 41 0.99 -19.73 8.28
N ALA A 42 0.78 -21.01 8.58
CA ALA A 42 -0.04 -21.44 9.73
C ALA A 42 0.57 -21.04 11.08
N SER A 43 1.89 -20.82 11.12
CA SER A 43 2.67 -20.53 12.31
C SER A 43 2.63 -19.05 12.74
N LEU A 44 2.05 -18.18 11.92
CA LEU A 44 1.98 -16.73 12.16
C LEU A 44 0.85 -16.35 13.12
N ALA A 45 1.04 -15.22 13.82
CA ALA A 45 -0.03 -14.57 14.57
C ALA A 45 -1.12 -14.01 13.62
N GLU A 46 -2.33 -13.82 14.14
CA GLU A 46 -3.44 -13.31 13.32
C GLU A 46 -3.19 -11.88 12.80
N SER A 47 -2.50 -11.04 13.57
CA SER A 47 -2.06 -9.70 13.12
C SER A 47 -1.19 -9.79 11.88
N ASP A 48 -0.25 -10.72 11.86
CA ASP A 48 0.73 -10.86 10.79
C ASP A 48 0.04 -11.37 9.53
N LYS A 49 -0.92 -12.29 9.70
CA LYS A 49 -1.78 -12.74 8.59
C LYS A 49 -2.58 -11.58 8.01
N ILE A 50 -3.11 -10.68 8.83
CA ILE A 50 -3.79 -9.46 8.36
C ILE A 50 -2.82 -8.58 7.57
N THR A 51 -1.60 -8.36 8.06
CA THR A 51 -0.57 -7.58 7.34
C THR A 51 -0.29 -8.18 5.96
N LEU A 52 -0.12 -9.51 5.86
CA LEU A 52 0.07 -10.20 4.58
C LEU A 52 -1.12 -9.99 3.61
N GLU A 53 -2.36 -10.09 4.10
CA GLU A 53 -3.55 -9.91 3.24
C GLU A 53 -3.75 -8.45 2.81
N VAL A 54 -3.53 -7.48 3.72
CA VAL A 54 -3.62 -6.05 3.36
C VAL A 54 -2.51 -5.67 2.38
N ALA A 55 -1.29 -6.15 2.58
CA ALA A 55 -0.19 -5.95 1.64
C ALA A 55 -0.51 -6.57 0.27
N LYS A 56 -1.19 -7.72 0.22
CA LYS A 56 -1.68 -8.30 -1.04
C LYS A 56 -2.68 -7.37 -1.75
N ILE A 57 -3.65 -6.81 -1.03
CA ILE A 57 -4.59 -5.81 -1.59
C ILE A 57 -3.83 -4.60 -2.12
N ILE A 58 -2.85 -4.08 -1.38
CA ILE A 58 -2.02 -2.96 -1.84
C ILE A 58 -1.28 -3.32 -3.14
N LYS A 59 -0.73 -4.54 -3.25
CA LYS A 59 0.00 -4.98 -4.46
C LYS A 59 -0.91 -5.21 -5.66
N ASP A 60 -2.04 -5.88 -5.46
CA ASP A 60 -2.90 -6.34 -6.56
C ASP A 60 -3.90 -5.27 -7.01
N ASP A 61 -4.45 -4.47 -6.09
CA ASP A 61 -5.53 -3.52 -6.39
C ASP A 61 -5.05 -2.06 -6.49
N PHE A 62 -3.91 -1.72 -5.87
CA PHE A 62 -3.43 -0.32 -5.83
C PHE A 62 -2.15 -0.08 -6.64
N LEU A 63 -1.13 -0.94 -6.49
CA LEU A 63 0.15 -0.78 -7.18
C LEU A 63 0.13 -1.27 -8.62
N GLN A 64 -0.65 -2.32 -8.91
CA GLN A 64 -0.87 -2.77 -10.28
C GLN A 64 -1.81 -1.81 -11.01
N GLN A 65 -1.46 -1.48 -12.25
CA GLN A 65 -2.31 -0.69 -13.15
C GLN A 65 -2.28 -1.23 -14.56
N ASN A 66 -3.45 -1.37 -15.18
CA ASN A 66 -3.56 -1.85 -16.55
C ASN A 66 -3.70 -0.70 -17.55
N GLY A 67 -2.57 -0.32 -18.16
CA GLY A 67 -2.45 0.77 -19.13
C GLY A 67 -3.30 0.64 -20.40
N TYR A 68 -3.80 -0.56 -20.73
CA TYR A 68 -4.64 -0.79 -21.90
C TYR A 68 -6.13 -0.63 -21.63
N THR A 69 -6.54 -0.56 -20.36
CA THR A 69 -7.96 -0.47 -20.01
C THR A 69 -8.45 0.98 -20.04
N PRO A 70 -9.73 1.21 -20.38
CA PRO A 70 -10.27 2.58 -20.43
C PRO A 70 -10.37 3.22 -19.04
N TYR A 71 -10.41 2.44 -17.96
CA TYR A 71 -10.63 2.89 -16.59
C TYR A 71 -9.35 2.98 -15.74
N ASP A 72 -8.24 2.39 -16.20
CA ASP A 72 -6.98 2.34 -15.43
C ASP A 72 -5.74 2.79 -16.21
N ARG A 73 -5.90 3.22 -17.47
CA ARG A 73 -4.84 3.89 -18.25
C ARG A 73 -4.32 5.20 -17.66
N PHE A 74 -5.10 5.83 -16.78
CA PHE A 74 -4.75 7.04 -16.07
C PHE A 74 -5.50 7.10 -14.75
N CYS A 75 -4.79 7.35 -13.66
CA CYS A 75 -5.35 7.49 -12.33
C CYS A 75 -5.12 8.93 -11.82
N PRO A 76 -6.16 9.78 -11.73
CA PRO A 76 -6.00 11.12 -11.18
C PRO A 76 -5.67 11.04 -9.69
N PHE A 77 -4.91 11.99 -9.17
CA PHE A 77 -4.33 11.90 -7.83
C PHE A 77 -5.38 11.80 -6.70
N TYR A 78 -6.55 12.45 -6.85
CA TYR A 78 -7.64 12.30 -5.87
C TYR A 78 -8.17 10.86 -5.80
N LYS A 79 -8.17 10.11 -6.92
CA LYS A 79 -8.55 8.68 -6.95
C LYS A 79 -7.48 7.88 -6.21
N THR A 80 -6.20 8.14 -6.44
CA THR A 80 -5.08 7.52 -5.70
C THR A 80 -5.21 7.72 -4.19
N VAL A 81 -5.35 8.97 -3.74
CA VAL A 81 -5.48 9.28 -2.30
C VAL A 81 -6.76 8.66 -1.71
N GLY A 82 -7.87 8.68 -2.45
CA GLY A 82 -9.13 8.06 -2.04
C GLY A 82 -9.03 6.55 -1.88
N MET A 83 -8.34 5.86 -2.78
CA MET A 83 -8.08 4.42 -2.67
C MET A 83 -7.19 4.12 -1.45
N MET A 84 -6.09 4.89 -1.25
CA MET A 84 -5.21 4.74 -0.08
C MET A 84 -5.93 4.94 1.26
N LYS A 85 -6.93 5.81 1.32
CA LYS A 85 -7.67 6.10 2.54
C LYS A 85 -8.61 4.96 2.97
N ASN A 86 -9.08 4.17 2.01
CA ASN A 86 -10.08 3.12 2.24
C ASN A 86 -9.47 1.73 2.44
N MET A 87 -8.20 1.56 2.09
CA MET A 87 -7.42 0.35 2.40
C MET A 87 -6.95 0.40 3.86
#